data_AF-A0A4V2XKQ0-F1
#
_entry.id   AF-A0A4V2XKQ0-F1
#
_cell.length_a   1.000
_cell.length_b   1.000
_cell.length_c   1.000
_cell.angle_alpha   90.00
_cell.angle_beta   90.00
_cell.angle_gamma   90.00
#
_symmetry.space_group_name_H-M   'P 1'
#
loop_
_entity.id
_entity.type
_entity.pdbx_description
1 polymer ?
#
loop_
_entity_poly.entity_id
_entity_poly.type
_entity_poly.pdbx_seq_one_letter_code
_entity_poly.pdbx_strand_id
1 'polypeptide(L)'
;MYRLGLGVYAIGRLGGDEADALSAHLRGCPPCRAELAELRTVAELLAHSVRPGPAREGAGRGPRTGASRMGLSGACAYGARGPGRPR
;
A
#
# COMPACT_ATOMS: atom_id res chain seq x y z
N MET A 1 6.91 -22.27 -8.15
CA MET A 1 7.65 -20.99 -8.23
C MET A 1 7.27 -20.17 -6.99
N TYR A 2 7.91 -20.42 -5.84
CA TYR A 2 7.51 -19.83 -4.54
C TYR A 2 8.40 -18.67 -4.08
N ARG A 3 9.43 -18.33 -4.85
CA ARG A 3 10.48 -17.37 -4.45
C ARG A 3 9.95 -15.96 -4.14
N LEU A 4 8.97 -15.50 -4.92
CA LEU A 4 8.32 -14.20 -4.70
C LEU A 4 7.47 -14.17 -3.41
N GLY A 5 6.93 -15.32 -2.98
CA GLY A 5 6.09 -15.42 -1.79
C GLY A 5 6.86 -15.49 -0.47
N LEU A 6 8.12 -15.95 -0.47
CA LEU A 6 8.91 -16.16 0.74
C LEU A 6 9.17 -14.87 1.53
N GLY A 7 9.44 -13.76 0.85
CA GLY A 7 9.65 -12.47 1.53
C GLY A 7 8.38 -11.96 2.21
N VAL A 8 7.24 -12.03 1.52
CA VAL A 8 5.93 -11.61 2.04
C VAL A 8 5.49 -12.51 3.20
N TYR A 9 5.77 -13.80 3.10
CA TYR A 9 5.55 -14.77 4.18
C TYR A 9 6.44 -14.49 5.39
N ALA A 10 7.72 -14.16 5.20
CA ALA A 10 8.66 -13.86 6.29
C ALA A 10 8.24 -12.66 7.14
N ILE A 11 7.62 -11.65 6.53
CA ILE A 11 7.10 -10.46 7.25
C ILE A 11 5.64 -10.62 7.73
N GLY A 12 5.06 -11.82 7.63
CA GLY A 12 3.69 -12.10 8.11
C GLY A 12 2.59 -11.41 7.30
N ARG A 13 2.84 -11.17 6.01
CA ARG A 13 1.89 -10.45 5.12
C ARG A 13 1.22 -11.34 4.08
N LEU A 14 1.62 -12.60 3.97
CA LEU A 14 0.96 -13.60 3.13
C LEU A 14 -0.24 -14.17 3.89
N GLY A 15 -1.39 -14.27 3.25
CA GLY A 15 -2.64 -14.67 3.91
C GLY A 15 -3.34 -15.85 3.23
N GLY A 16 -4.26 -16.46 3.97
CA GLY A 16 -5.18 -17.48 3.47
C GLY A 16 -4.50 -18.66 2.78
N ASP A 17 -5.17 -19.17 1.74
CA ASP A 17 -4.77 -20.36 0.99
C ASP A 17 -3.33 -20.29 0.45
N GLU A 18 -2.83 -19.09 0.14
CA GLU A 18 -1.47 -18.90 -0.35
C GLU A 18 -0.41 -19.16 0.73
N ALA A 19 -0.68 -18.72 1.97
CA ALA A 19 0.18 -19.02 3.11
C ALA A 19 0.16 -20.50 3.47
N ASP A 20 -1.01 -21.15 3.37
CA ASP A 20 -1.15 -22.59 3.63
C ASP A 20 -0.44 -23.44 2.56
N ALA A 21 -0.58 -23.08 1.28
CA ALA A 21 0.12 -23.73 0.18
C ALA A 21 1.64 -23.60 0.32
N LEU A 22 2.13 -22.41 0.69
CA LEU A 22 3.55 -22.19 0.93
C LEU A 22 4.05 -22.96 2.17
N SER A 23 3.27 -22.98 3.26
CA SER A 23 3.57 -23.76 4.46
C SER A 23 3.68 -25.25 4.15
N ALA A 24 2.80 -25.77 3.29
CA ALA A 24 2.85 -27.14 2.81
C ALA A 24 4.12 -27.43 2.01
N HIS A 25 4.50 -26.54 1.10
CA HIS A 25 5.74 -26.65 0.34
C HIS A 25 6.99 -26.65 1.24
N LEU A 26 7.04 -25.78 2.24
CA LEU A 26 8.17 -25.66 3.16
C LEU A 26 8.43 -26.94 3.96
N ARG A 27 7.42 -27.78 4.21
CA ARG A 27 7.62 -29.10 4.84
C ARG A 27 8.49 -30.01 3.96
N GLY A 28 8.34 -29.95 2.65
CA GLY A 28 9.04 -30.83 1.69
C GLY A 28 10.30 -30.25 1.06
N CYS A 29 10.58 -28.95 1.20
CA CYS A 29 11.61 -28.28 0.41
C CYS A 29 12.73 -27.65 1.27
N PRO A 30 13.85 -28.37 1.50
CA PRO A 30 15.02 -27.83 2.19
C PRO A 30 15.56 -26.49 1.66
N PRO A 31 15.73 -26.27 0.33
CA PRO A 31 16.30 -25.01 -0.16
C PRO A 31 15.39 -23.81 0.12
N CYS A 32 14.07 -23.97 0.03
CA CYS A 32 13.14 -22.88 0.37
C CYS A 32 13.10 -22.60 1.88
N ARG A 33 13.35 -23.61 2.74
CA ARG A 33 13.52 -23.38 4.19
C ARG A 33 14.81 -22.61 4.50
N ALA A 34 15.91 -22.92 3.80
CA ALA A 34 17.16 -22.18 3.94
C ALA A 34 16.98 -20.71 3.52
N GLU A 35 16.36 -20.47 2.36
CA GLU A 35 16.06 -19.12 1.90
C GLU A 35 15.13 -18.37 2.88
N LEU A 36 14.12 -19.05 3.43
CA LEU A 36 13.25 -18.46 4.46
C LEU A 36 14.02 -18.09 5.73
N ALA A 37 15.01 -18.89 6.14
CA ALA A 37 15.83 -18.59 7.31
C ALA A 37 16.64 -17.30 7.11
N GLU A 38 17.26 -17.13 5.94
CA GLU A 38 17.95 -15.88 5.57
C GLU A 38 17.01 -14.67 5.60
N LEU A 39 15.80 -14.81 5.04
CA LEU A 39 14.82 -13.73 5.00
C LEU A 39 14.26 -13.38 6.39
N ARG A 40 14.15 -14.34 7.31
CA ARG A 40 13.70 -14.11 8.69
C ARG A 40 14.66 -13.18 9.45
N THR A 41 15.96 -13.37 9.29
CA THR A 41 16.97 -12.48 9.86
C THR A 41 16.76 -11.03 9.41
N VAL A 42 16.49 -10.82 8.12
CA VAL A 42 16.20 -9.48 7.58
C VAL A 42 14.87 -8.94 8.12
N ALA A 43 13.82 -9.77 8.19
CA ALA A 43 12.53 -9.39 8.73
C ALA A 43 12.62 -8.96 10.21
N GLU A 44 13.45 -9.64 11.00
CA GLU A 44 13.73 -9.26 12.38
C GLU A 44 14.40 -7.87 12.45
N LEU A 45 15.44 -7.61 11.65
CA LEU A 45 16.06 -6.28 11.59
C LEU A 45 15.06 -5.17 11.21
N LEU A 46 14.14 -5.46 10.27
CA LEU A 46 13.08 -4.54 9.90
C LEU A 46 12.11 -4.28 11.05
N ALA A 47 11.72 -5.32 11.80
CA ALA A 47 10.84 -5.18 12.96
C ALA A 47 11.44 -4.28 14.05
N HIS A 48 12.77 -4.28 14.23
CA HIS A 48 13.45 -3.43 15.20
C HIS A 48 13.72 -2.00 14.71
N SER A 49 13.71 -1.77 13.40
CA SER A 49 13.95 -0.43 12.82
C SER A 49 12.68 0.41 12.69
N VAL A 50 11.52 -0.24 12.64
CA VAL A 50 10.22 0.45 12.59
C VAL A 50 9.70 0.61 14.01
N ARG A 51 9.63 1.85 14.52
CA ARG A 51 8.80 2.11 15.70
C ARG A 51 7.35 1.83 15.32
N PRO A 52 6.60 1.02 16.09
CA PRO A 52 5.16 0.94 15.90
C PRO A 52 4.60 2.35 16.10
N GLY A 53 4.26 3.00 14.99
CA GLY A 53 3.52 4.25 15.03
C GLY A 53 2.13 3.98 15.59
N PRO A 54 1.41 5.02 16.05
CA PRO A 54 -0.01 4.86 16.33
C PRO A 54 -0.67 4.18 15.13
N ALA A 55 -1.66 3.31 15.40
CA ALA A 55 -2.51 2.78 14.35
C ALA A 55 -3.08 3.99 13.60
N ARG A 56 -2.45 4.35 12.48
CA ARG A 56 -2.98 5.36 11.59
C ARG A 56 -4.20 4.71 11.00
N GLU A 57 -5.34 4.99 11.63
CA GLU A 57 -6.62 4.89 10.95
C GLU A 57 -6.38 5.62 9.63
N GLY A 58 -6.34 4.89 8.51
CA GLY A 58 -6.30 5.55 7.22
C GLY A 58 -7.48 6.52 7.24
N ALA A 59 -7.25 7.80 6.93
CA ALA A 59 -8.35 8.71 6.67
C ALA A 59 -9.18 8.00 5.61
N GLY A 60 -10.32 7.40 5.99
CA GLY A 60 -10.96 6.39 5.18
C GLY A 60 -11.15 6.92 3.75
N ARG A 61 -11.32 6.02 2.78
CA ARG A 61 -11.94 6.43 1.53
C ARG A 61 -13.40 6.78 1.86
N GLY A 62 -13.59 7.97 2.44
CA GLY A 62 -14.89 8.56 2.60
C GLY A 62 -15.56 8.58 1.23
N PRO A 63 -16.90 8.46 1.18
CA PRO A 63 -17.61 8.63 -0.07
C PRO A 63 -17.11 9.93 -0.71
N ARG A 64 -16.57 9.85 -1.93
CA ARG A 64 -16.51 11.03 -2.78
C ARG A 64 -17.94 11.30 -3.24
N THR A 65 -18.82 11.65 -2.31
CA THR A 65 -20.10 12.29 -2.60
C THR A 65 -19.74 13.69 -3.06
N GLY A 66 -19.37 13.78 -4.34
CA GLY A 66 -19.20 15.05 -5.01
C GLY A 66 -20.46 15.90 -4.83
N ALA A 67 -20.24 17.17 -4.56
CA ALA A 67 -21.20 18.27 -4.49
C ALA A 67 -22.19 18.25 -3.31
N SER A 68 -21.85 18.97 -2.24
CA SER A 68 -22.88 19.85 -1.65
C SER A 68 -22.96 21.10 -2.52
N ARG A 69 -24.11 21.32 -3.14
CA ARG A 69 -24.37 22.40 -4.10
C ARG A 69 -24.82 23.72 -3.43
N MET A 70 -24.39 24.00 -2.21
CA MET A 70 -24.77 25.24 -1.53
C MET A 70 -23.53 25.97 -1.01
N GLY A 71 -23.08 27.00 -1.74
CA GLY A 71 -22.26 28.06 -1.16
C GLY A 71 -20.85 28.30 -1.71
N LEU A 72 -20.55 27.94 -2.96
CA LEU A 72 -19.30 28.40 -3.60
C LEU A 72 -19.51 29.80 -4.21
N SER A 73 -19.38 30.86 -3.42
CA SER A 73 -19.09 32.20 -3.97
C SER A 73 -17.62 32.25 -4.38
N GLY A 74 -17.28 31.55 -5.46
CA GLY A 74 -15.95 31.54 -6.04
C GLY A 74 -16.04 31.90 -7.51
N ALA A 75 -15.87 33.18 -7.85
CA ALA A 75 -15.68 33.57 -9.23
C ALA A 75 -14.33 33.01 -9.72
N CYS A 76 -14.36 32.07 -10.66
CA CYS A 76 -13.17 31.58 -11.35
C CYS A 76 -12.55 32.72 -12.17
N ALA A 77 -11.39 33.23 -11.78
CA ALA A 77 -10.61 34.11 -12.64
C ALA A 77 -9.66 33.25 -13.50
N TYR A 78 -10.11 32.83 -14.69
CA TYR A 78 -9.20 32.54 -15.80
C TYR A 78 -9.82 32.90 -17.16
N GLY A 79 -9.28 33.94 -17.79
CA GLY A 79 -9.16 34.07 -19.25
C GLY A 79 -10.41 34.40 -20.07
N ALA A 80 -10.85 35.65 -20.06
CA ALA A 80 -11.54 36.24 -21.22
C ALA A 80 -10.54 37.10 -22.01
N ARG A 81 -10.20 36.66 -23.22
CA ARG A 81 -9.52 37.45 -24.25
C ARG A 81 -10.32 38.75 -24.47
N GLY A 82 -9.73 39.91 -24.20
CA GLY A 82 -10.38 41.20 -24.43
C GLY A 82 -10.61 41.47 -25.93
N PRO A 83 -11.75 42.06 -26.34
CA PRO A 83 -11.95 42.49 -27.71
C PRO A 83 -11.17 43.78 -27.98
N GLY A 84 -10.63 43.89 -29.19
CA GLY A 84 -9.79 45.00 -29.66
C GLY A 84 -10.44 46.39 -29.54
N ARG A 85 -9.57 47.38 -29.33
CA ARG A 85 -9.89 48.82 -29.27
C ARG A 85 -10.38 49.33 -30.64
N PRO A 86 -11.39 50.23 -30.70
CA PRO A 86 -11.85 50.77 -31.97
C PRO A 86 -10.91 51.88 -32.50
N ARG A 87 -11.15 52.22 -33.77
CA ARG A 87 -10.37 53.15 -34.61
C ARG A 87 -10.27 54.56 -34.04
#